data_AF-Q8DTK5-F1
#
_entry.id   AF-Q8DTK5-F1
#
_cell.length_a   1.000
_cell.length_b   1.000
_cell.length_c   1.000
_cell.angle_alpha   90.00
_cell.angle_beta   90.00
_cell.angle_gamma   90.00
#
_symmetry.space_group_name_H-M   'P 1'
#
loop_
_entity.id
_entity.type
_entity.pdbx_description
1 polymer ?
#
loop_
_entity_poly.entity_id
_entity_poly.type
_entity_poly.pdbx_seq_one_letter_code
_entity_poly.pdbx_strand_id
1 'polypeptide(L)'
;MAFIAQDFETRKIVTVLENNKQSTIKNYFYNYPRMVRERVKVVTVDMSASYIPIIKQLFPNAQIVLDRFHIIQHLSRAMMSTRVAIMKSFDIKSLPYRAMKNHWRILHKDSRKLSDKAFYSRTFRQTLTPREIVDKTLAFSDELRYYDNLYQLLLFHFQEKRATQFFELIEDHLNLVNHRF
;
A
#
# COMPACT_ATOMS: atom_id res chain seq x y z
N MET A 1 -8.94 11.46 14.81
CA MET A 1 -9.09 11.35 13.34
C MET A 1 -10.56 11.51 13.01
N ALA A 2 -10.90 12.43 12.11
CA ALA A 2 -12.29 12.71 11.72
C ALA A 2 -12.83 11.64 10.76
N PHE A 3 -14.16 11.43 10.75
CA PHE A 3 -14.83 10.59 9.75
C PHE A 3 -15.42 11.48 8.66
N ILE A 4 -15.24 11.12 7.39
CA ILE A 4 -15.73 11.88 6.26
C ILE A 4 -16.61 10.97 5.41
N ALA A 5 -17.84 11.42 5.13
CA ALA A 5 -18.70 10.81 4.13
C ALA A 5 -18.73 11.70 2.90
N GLN A 6 -18.56 11.07 1.74
CA GLN A 6 -18.53 11.75 0.44
C GLN A 6 -19.46 11.02 -0.52
N ASP A 7 -20.17 11.79 -1.33
CA ASP A 7 -20.93 11.24 -2.45
C ASP A 7 -19.97 10.76 -3.54
N PHE A 8 -20.19 9.54 -4.03
CA PHE A 8 -19.27 8.86 -4.94
C PHE A 8 -19.18 9.54 -6.31
N GLU A 9 -20.30 10.02 -6.86
CA GLU A 9 -20.36 10.58 -8.21
C GLU A 9 -19.93 12.05 -8.22
N THR A 10 -20.52 12.85 -7.33
CA THR A 10 -20.32 14.31 -7.30
C THR A 10 -19.07 14.72 -6.53
N ARG A 11 -18.47 13.81 -5.76
CA ARG A 11 -17.36 14.08 -4.83
C ARG A 11 -17.69 15.14 -3.78
N LYS A 12 -18.96 15.48 -3.58
CA LYS A 12 -19.35 16.43 -2.54
C LYS A 12 -19.27 15.78 -1.18
N ILE A 13 -18.75 16.52 -0.21
CA ILE A 13 -18.74 16.09 1.18
C ILE A 13 -20.20 16.10 1.67
N VAL A 14 -20.68 14.95 2.11
CA VAL A 14 -21.99 14.79 2.74
C VAL A 14 -21.90 15.22 4.20
N THR A 15 -20.85 14.78 4.90
CA THR A 15 -20.61 15.18 6.28
C THR A 15 -19.14 14.98 6.70
N VAL A 16 -18.75 15.70 7.74
CA VAL A 16 -17.50 15.50 8.48
C VAL A 16 -17.87 15.37 9.95
N LEU A 17 -17.52 14.25 10.58
CA LEU A 17 -17.76 14.00 11.99
C LEU A 17 -16.48 14.26 12.80
N GLU A 18 -16.68 14.73 14.03
CA GLU A 18 -15.63 15.06 15.00
C GLU A 18 -14.60 13.94 15.23
N ASN A 19 -15.04 12.68 15.17
CA ASN A 19 -14.20 11.53 15.35
C ASN A 19 -14.73 10.31 14.58
N ASN A 20 -13.92 9.27 14.53
CA ASN A 20 -14.21 8.03 13.81
C ASN A 20 -14.64 6.88 14.75
N LYS A 21 -15.11 7.20 15.98
CA LYS A 21 -15.62 6.19 16.90
C LYS A 21 -16.91 5.59 16.36
N GLN A 22 -17.10 4.30 16.61
CA GLN A 22 -18.29 3.57 16.17
C GLN A 22 -19.60 4.23 16.65
N SER A 23 -19.63 4.68 17.89
CA SER A 23 -20.79 5.35 18.50
C SER A 23 -21.17 6.63 17.76
N THR A 24 -20.19 7.50 17.49
CA THR A 24 -20.39 8.77 16.76
C THR A 24 -20.93 8.53 15.36
N ILE A 25 -20.37 7.57 14.62
CA ILE A 25 -20.83 7.22 13.27
C ILE A 25 -22.24 6.64 13.31
N LYS A 26 -22.52 5.70 14.23
CA LYS A 26 -23.85 5.10 14.37
C LYS A 26 -24.90 6.15 14.71
N ASN A 27 -24.63 7.01 15.68
CA ASN A 27 -25.56 8.07 16.10
C ASN A 27 -25.89 9.02 14.95
N TYR A 28 -24.90 9.38 14.12
CA TYR A 28 -25.14 10.21 12.96
C TYR A 28 -26.05 9.52 11.93
N PHE A 29 -25.71 8.29 11.52
CA PHE A 29 -26.44 7.62 10.44
C PHE A 29 -27.80 7.07 10.86
N TYR A 30 -28.02 6.75 12.14
CA TYR A 30 -29.34 6.32 12.62
C TYR A 30 -30.40 7.42 12.61
N ASN A 31 -30.01 8.69 12.47
CA ASN A 31 -30.95 9.77 12.22
C ASN A 31 -31.59 9.69 10.82
N TYR A 32 -31.01 8.92 9.90
CA TYR A 32 -31.62 8.66 8.60
C TYR A 32 -32.59 7.46 8.67
N PRO A 33 -33.81 7.60 8.12
CA PRO A 33 -34.76 6.50 8.05
C PRO A 33 -34.14 5.26 7.41
N ARG A 34 -34.53 4.08 7.89
CA ARG A 34 -34.00 2.79 7.41
C ARG A 34 -34.13 2.64 5.89
N MET A 35 -35.27 3.05 5.32
CA MET A 35 -35.52 3.02 3.88
C MET A 35 -34.51 3.85 3.06
N VAL A 36 -33.93 4.90 3.64
CA VAL A 36 -32.86 5.68 2.97
C VAL A 36 -31.54 4.92 3.05
N ARG A 37 -31.21 4.39 4.23
CA ARG A 37 -29.97 3.63 4.44
C ARG A 37 -29.89 2.36 3.61
N GLU A 38 -31.02 1.70 3.38
CA GLU A 38 -31.14 0.52 2.51
C GLU A 38 -30.89 0.80 1.02
N ARG A 39 -30.92 2.08 0.61
CA ARG A 39 -30.60 2.49 -0.78
C ARG A 39 -29.10 2.66 -1.03
N VAL A 40 -28.28 2.68 0.02
CA VAL A 40 -26.83 2.77 -0.14
C VAL A 40 -26.33 1.48 -0.81
N LYS A 41 -25.74 1.63 -2.01
CA LYS A 41 -25.31 0.50 -2.83
C LYS A 41 -23.89 0.06 -2.53
N VAL A 42 -22.99 1.01 -2.28
CA VAL A 42 -21.56 0.75 -2.09
C VAL A 42 -21.05 1.61 -0.94
N VAL A 43 -20.26 1.02 -0.06
CA VAL A 43 -19.48 1.73 0.95
C VAL A 43 -18.03 1.35 0.78
N THR A 44 -17.19 2.35 0.53
CA THR A 44 -15.74 2.16 0.53
C THR A 44 -15.22 2.35 1.96
N VAL A 45 -14.44 1.39 2.47
CA VAL A 45 -13.92 1.41 3.85
C VAL A 45 -12.41 1.22 3.88
N ASP A 46 -11.78 1.77 4.90
CA ASP A 46 -10.43 1.40 5.31
C ASP A 46 -10.41 -0.08 5.77
N MET A 47 -9.26 -0.74 5.71
CA MET A 47 -9.05 -2.14 6.10
C MET A 47 -9.09 -2.39 7.62
N SER A 48 -9.76 -1.52 8.39
CA SER A 48 -9.93 -1.69 9.83
C SER A 48 -11.12 -2.62 10.12
N ALA A 49 -10.82 -3.76 10.75
CA ALA A 49 -11.80 -4.79 11.14
C ALA A 49 -12.96 -4.24 12.00
N SER A 50 -12.78 -3.10 12.66
CA SER A 50 -13.81 -2.47 13.48
C SER A 50 -14.98 -1.89 12.68
N TYR A 51 -14.80 -1.51 11.40
CA TYR A 51 -15.85 -0.85 10.61
C TYR A 51 -16.78 -1.81 9.91
N ILE A 52 -16.25 -2.96 9.43
CA ILE A 52 -17.01 -3.92 8.62
C ILE A 52 -18.35 -4.32 9.29
N PRO A 53 -18.37 -4.69 10.60
CA PRO A 53 -19.63 -5.06 11.26
C PRO A 53 -20.63 -3.89 11.35
N ILE A 54 -20.14 -2.67 11.56
CA ILE A 54 -20.99 -1.48 11.68
C ILE A 54 -21.63 -1.14 10.35
N ILE A 55 -20.86 -1.19 9.26
CA ILE A 55 -21.36 -0.84 7.93
C ILE A 55 -22.50 -1.77 7.54
N LYS A 56 -22.42 -3.07 7.85
CA LYS A 56 -23.53 -4.01 7.66
C LYS A 56 -24.77 -3.65 8.49
N GLN A 57 -24.62 -3.10 9.69
CA GLN A 57 -25.74 -2.64 10.51
C GLN A 57 -26.37 -1.33 9.98
N LEU A 58 -25.52 -0.41 9.52
CA LEU A 58 -25.96 0.89 9.01
C LEU A 58 -26.56 0.78 7.61
N PHE A 59 -25.92 0.03 6.72
CA PHE A 59 -26.25 -0.07 5.30
C PHE A 59 -26.32 -1.55 4.89
N PRO A 60 -27.41 -2.26 5.24
CA PRO A 60 -27.48 -3.72 5.13
C PRO A 60 -27.34 -4.23 3.69
N ASN A 61 -27.81 -3.45 2.70
CA ASN A 61 -27.77 -3.80 1.28
C ASN A 61 -26.49 -3.33 0.58
N ALA A 62 -25.60 -2.62 1.27
CA ALA A 62 -24.41 -2.07 0.65
C ALA A 62 -23.33 -3.15 0.45
N GLN A 63 -22.70 -3.12 -0.72
CA GLN A 63 -21.45 -3.81 -0.96
C GLN A 63 -20.30 -3.07 -0.28
N ILE A 64 -19.50 -3.80 0.51
CA ILE A 64 -18.31 -3.25 1.14
C ILE A 64 -17.15 -3.41 0.17
N VAL A 65 -16.49 -2.30 -0.16
CA VAL A 65 -15.31 -2.25 -1.01
C VAL A 65 -14.15 -1.73 -0.16
N LEU A 66 -13.03 -2.43 -0.16
CA LEU A 66 -11.83 -1.96 0.53
C LEU A 66 -11.17 -0.84 -0.30
N ASP A 67 -10.71 0.21 0.38
CA ASP A 67 -9.94 1.25 -0.30
C ASP A 67 -8.58 0.69 -0.76
N ARG A 68 -8.41 0.69 -2.08
CA ARG A 68 -7.22 0.21 -2.79
C ARG A 68 -5.94 0.93 -2.38
N PHE A 69 -6.04 2.16 -1.86
CA PHE A 69 -4.89 2.92 -1.37
C PHE A 69 -4.17 2.16 -0.25
N HIS A 70 -4.93 1.55 0.66
CA HIS A 70 -4.33 0.81 1.77
C HIS A 70 -3.58 -0.43 1.29
N ILE A 71 -4.05 -1.11 0.23
CA ILE A 71 -3.35 -2.27 -0.36
C ILE A 71 -1.93 -1.87 -0.78
N ILE A 72 -1.79 -0.78 -1.55
CA ILE A 72 -0.48 -0.27 -1.97
C ILE A 72 0.34 0.26 -0.82
N GLN A 73 -0.31 0.88 0.17
CA GLN A 73 0.35 1.34 1.37
C GLN A 73 0.98 0.18 2.16
N HIS A 74 0.25 -0.93 2.34
CA HIS A 74 0.76 -2.13 3.01
C HIS A 74 1.88 -2.78 2.22
N LEU A 75 1.71 -2.95 0.90
CA LEU A 75 2.74 -3.50 0.02
C LEU A 75 4.04 -2.67 0.08
N SER A 76 3.91 -1.34 0.00
CA SER A 76 5.03 -0.40 0.13
C SER A 76 5.72 -0.52 1.48
N ARG A 77 4.96 -0.56 2.57
CA ARG A 77 5.50 -0.69 3.93
C ARG A 77 6.23 -2.01 4.13
N ALA A 78 5.68 -3.11 3.62
CA ALA A 78 6.31 -4.43 3.68
C ALA A 78 7.68 -4.40 2.98
N MET A 79 7.74 -3.98 1.72
CA MET A 79 8.99 -3.88 0.97
C MET A 79 10.01 -2.95 1.65
N MET A 80 9.58 -1.78 2.14
CA MET A 80 10.48 -0.86 2.84
C MET A 80 10.99 -1.41 4.17
N SER A 81 10.15 -2.15 4.91
CA SER A 81 10.55 -2.82 6.14
C SER A 81 11.58 -3.91 5.85
N THR A 82 11.32 -4.77 4.85
CA THR A 82 12.24 -5.82 4.40
C THR A 82 13.58 -5.24 3.96
N ARG A 83 13.57 -4.19 3.13
CA ARG A 83 14.79 -3.46 2.73
C ARG A 83 15.57 -2.96 3.93
N VAL A 84 14.90 -2.40 4.95
CA VAL A 84 15.57 -1.93 6.18
C VAL A 84 16.16 -3.08 6.98
N ALA A 85 15.46 -4.20 7.10
CA ALA A 85 15.94 -5.40 7.79
C ALA A 85 17.21 -5.94 7.13
N ILE A 86 17.19 -6.10 5.80
CA ILE A 86 18.36 -6.54 5.01
C ILE A 86 19.48 -5.50 5.11
N MET A 87 19.19 -4.21 4.92
CA MET A 87 20.18 -3.14 5.03
C MET A 87 20.91 -3.16 6.38
N LYS A 88 20.20 -3.44 7.49
CA LYS A 88 20.77 -3.48 8.84
C LYS A 88 21.69 -4.69 9.09
N SER A 89 21.71 -5.71 8.24
CA SER A 89 22.69 -6.80 8.35
C SER A 89 24.08 -6.41 7.86
N PHE A 90 24.19 -5.34 7.06
CA PHE A 90 25.46 -4.82 6.55
C PHE A 90 26.10 -3.80 7.51
N ASP A 91 27.43 -3.69 7.46
CA ASP A 91 28.16 -2.63 8.16
C ASP A 91 27.71 -1.23 7.69
N ILE A 92 27.56 -0.29 8.63
CA ILE A 92 27.00 1.05 8.39
C ILE A 92 27.85 1.87 7.40
N LYS A 93 29.15 1.63 7.32
CA LYS A 93 30.07 2.34 6.42
C LYS A 93 30.15 1.66 5.03
N SER A 94 29.70 0.42 4.93
CA SER A 94 29.75 -0.37 3.70
C SER A 94 28.97 0.27 2.55
N LEU A 95 29.39 -0.05 1.31
CA LEU A 95 28.68 0.39 0.11
C LEU A 95 27.24 -0.18 0.03
N PRO A 96 26.97 -1.48 0.31
CA PRO A 96 25.61 -2.03 0.33
C PRO A 96 24.66 -1.26 1.26
N TYR A 97 25.09 -1.00 2.50
CA TYR A 97 24.30 -0.24 3.47
C TYR A 97 23.93 1.16 2.93
N ARG A 98 24.94 1.91 2.45
CA ARG A 98 24.75 3.26 1.91
C ARG A 98 23.90 3.25 0.64
N ALA A 99 24.04 2.25 -0.23
CA ALA A 99 23.26 2.11 -1.46
C ALA A 99 21.77 1.94 -1.14
N MET A 100 21.43 1.00 -0.27
CA MET A 100 20.04 0.75 0.16
C MET A 100 19.47 1.93 0.95
N LYS A 101 20.28 2.59 1.78
CA LYS A 101 19.85 3.73 2.60
C LYS A 101 19.61 4.99 1.76
N ASN A 102 20.55 5.37 0.91
CA ASN A 102 20.52 6.66 0.24
C ASN A 102 19.59 6.65 -0.99
N HIS A 103 19.42 5.50 -1.64
CA HIS A 103 18.59 5.37 -2.84
C HIS A 103 17.23 4.71 -2.57
N TRP A 104 16.77 4.65 -1.32
CA TRP A 104 15.51 4.00 -0.95
C TRP A 104 14.30 4.51 -1.77
N ARG A 105 14.27 5.79 -2.14
CA ARG A 105 13.20 6.38 -2.97
C ARG A 105 13.18 5.82 -4.39
N ILE A 106 14.35 5.47 -4.93
CA ILE A 106 14.47 4.89 -6.26
C ILE A 106 13.99 3.43 -6.21
N LEU A 107 14.44 2.67 -5.20
CA LEU A 107 14.00 1.28 -4.95
C LEU A 107 12.49 1.18 -4.69
N HIS A 108 11.91 2.18 -4.01
CA HIS A 108 10.48 2.19 -3.69
C HIS A 108 9.60 2.49 -4.92
N LYS A 109 10.15 3.14 -5.95
CA LYS A 109 9.39 3.59 -7.11
C LYS A 109 9.01 2.41 -8.00
N ASP A 110 7.85 2.51 -8.65
CA ASP A 110 7.48 1.62 -9.76
C ASP A 110 8.57 1.71 -10.84
N SER A 111 9.18 0.57 -11.15
CA SER A 111 10.29 0.44 -12.11
C SER A 111 9.96 1.02 -13.48
N ARG A 112 8.69 0.96 -13.91
CA ARG A 112 8.20 1.51 -15.18
C ARG A 112 8.13 3.04 -15.19
N LYS A 113 8.22 3.66 -14.01
CA LYS A 113 8.17 5.12 -13.81
C LYS A 113 9.53 5.70 -13.43
N LEU A 114 10.60 4.91 -13.50
CA LEU A 114 11.95 5.40 -13.32
C LEU A 114 12.29 6.36 -14.47
N SER A 115 13.06 7.41 -14.16
CA SER A 115 13.53 8.37 -15.15
C SER A 115 14.73 7.77 -15.89
N ASP A 116 14.85 8.02 -17.19
CA ASP A 116 16.04 7.64 -17.96
C ASP A 116 17.20 8.63 -17.81
N LYS A 117 16.95 9.80 -17.21
CA LYS A 117 17.98 10.82 -16.96
C LYS A 117 19.00 10.31 -15.93
N ALA A 118 20.25 10.20 -16.34
CA ALA A 118 21.37 9.89 -15.46
C ALA A 118 21.72 11.07 -14.54
N PHE A 119 22.22 10.75 -13.36
CA PHE A 119 22.72 11.74 -12.40
C PHE A 119 23.92 11.20 -11.64
N TYR A 120 24.74 12.10 -11.10
CA TYR A 120 25.91 11.71 -10.31
C TYR A 120 25.48 11.17 -8.93
N SER A 121 25.67 9.86 -8.72
CA SER A 121 25.46 9.22 -7.43
C SER A 121 26.72 9.32 -6.58
N ARG A 122 26.66 10.09 -5.49
CA ARG A 122 27.77 10.18 -4.51
C ARG A 122 28.07 8.84 -3.84
N THR A 123 27.05 7.98 -3.69
CA THR A 123 27.20 6.68 -3.05
C THR A 123 28.07 5.75 -3.89
N PHE A 124 27.82 5.70 -5.21
CA PHE A 124 28.57 4.88 -6.18
C PHE A 124 29.76 5.59 -6.82
N ARG A 125 29.88 6.93 -6.65
CA ARG A 125 30.88 7.79 -7.29
C ARG A 125 30.88 7.69 -8.81
N GLN A 126 29.68 7.57 -9.39
CA GLN A 126 29.44 7.36 -10.81
C GLN A 126 28.20 8.14 -11.24
N THR A 127 28.17 8.59 -12.49
CA THR A 127 26.95 9.06 -13.14
C THR A 127 26.16 7.85 -13.62
N LEU A 128 24.97 7.66 -13.08
CA LEU A 128 24.13 6.49 -13.29
C LEU A 128 22.69 6.91 -13.49
N THR A 129 21.98 6.15 -14.31
CA THR A 129 20.51 6.17 -14.36
C THR A 129 19.93 5.58 -13.07
N PRO A 130 18.69 5.96 -12.70
CA PRO A 130 17.95 5.29 -11.65
C PRO A 130 17.88 3.77 -11.81
N ARG A 131 17.79 3.26 -13.05
CA ARG A 131 17.75 1.81 -13.32
C ARG A 131 19.07 1.13 -12.98
N GLU A 132 20.20 1.67 -13.42
CA GLU A 132 21.52 1.15 -13.06
C GLU A 132 21.77 1.20 -11.54
N ILE A 133 21.22 2.21 -10.84
CA ILE A 133 21.26 2.28 -9.38
C ILE A 133 20.48 1.13 -8.75
N VAL A 134 19.28 0.81 -9.26
CA VAL A 134 18.51 -0.37 -8.80
C VAL A 134 19.33 -1.62 -9.03
N ASP A 135 19.79 -1.87 -10.26
CA ASP A 135 20.52 -3.09 -10.64
C ASP A 135 21.77 -3.30 -9.77
N LYS A 136 22.59 -2.24 -9.59
CA LYS A 136 23.77 -2.28 -8.72
C LYS A 136 23.41 -2.52 -7.26
N THR A 137 22.29 -1.96 -6.78
CA THR A 137 21.89 -2.12 -5.38
C THR A 137 21.35 -3.53 -5.11
N LEU A 138 20.56 -4.07 -6.03
CA LEU A 138 20.02 -5.44 -5.93
C LEU A 138 21.12 -6.50 -6.07
N ALA A 139 22.22 -6.20 -6.77
CA ALA A 139 23.37 -7.10 -6.87
C ALA A 139 24.08 -7.36 -5.53
N PHE A 140 23.83 -6.56 -4.48
CA PHE A 140 24.43 -6.77 -3.16
C PHE A 140 23.76 -7.86 -2.32
N SER A 141 22.55 -8.28 -2.66
CA SER A 141 21.80 -9.26 -1.87
C SER A 141 20.76 -9.97 -2.73
N ASP A 142 20.91 -11.29 -2.88
CA ASP A 142 19.93 -12.11 -3.59
C ASP A 142 18.55 -12.05 -2.94
N GLU A 143 18.51 -11.96 -1.60
CA GLU A 143 17.29 -11.78 -0.83
C GLU A 143 16.61 -10.43 -1.16
N LEU A 144 17.35 -9.33 -1.20
CA LEU A 144 16.80 -8.03 -1.60
C LEU A 144 16.27 -8.07 -3.03
N ARG A 145 17.03 -8.68 -3.95
CA ARG A 145 16.62 -8.84 -5.35
C ARG A 145 15.33 -9.63 -5.47
N TYR A 146 15.18 -10.71 -4.73
CA TYR A 146 13.97 -11.52 -4.70
C TYR A 146 12.74 -10.70 -4.25
N TYR A 147 12.83 -10.03 -3.10
CA TYR A 147 11.71 -9.25 -2.59
C TYR A 147 11.39 -8.01 -3.44
N ASP A 148 12.40 -7.39 -4.05
CA ASP A 148 12.18 -6.29 -5.01
C ASP A 148 11.40 -6.77 -6.24
N ASN A 149 11.81 -7.89 -6.84
CA ASN A 149 11.11 -8.48 -7.99
C ASN A 149 9.65 -8.81 -7.64
N LEU A 150 9.41 -9.43 -6.49
CA LEU A 150 8.05 -9.74 -6.03
C LEU A 150 7.22 -8.47 -5.82
N TYR A 151 7.79 -7.45 -5.17
CA TYR A 151 7.15 -6.16 -4.96
C TYR A 151 6.79 -5.46 -6.29
N GLN A 152 7.72 -5.43 -7.26
CA GLN A 152 7.50 -4.82 -8.57
C GLN A 152 6.44 -5.58 -9.37
N LEU A 153 6.38 -6.91 -9.27
CA LEU A 153 5.36 -7.72 -9.92
C LEU A 153 3.97 -7.50 -9.31
N LEU A 154 3.87 -7.43 -7.98
CA LEU A 154 2.64 -7.07 -7.27
C LEU A 154 2.17 -5.66 -7.64
N LEU A 155 3.09 -4.69 -7.70
CA LEU A 155 2.78 -3.34 -8.18
C LEU A 155 2.26 -3.36 -9.62
N PHE A 156 2.88 -4.13 -10.51
CA PHE A 156 2.44 -4.27 -11.89
C PHE A 156 1.00 -4.78 -11.96
N HIS A 157 0.70 -5.93 -11.34
CA HIS A 157 -0.66 -6.48 -11.35
C HIS A 157 -1.69 -5.53 -10.75
N PHE A 158 -1.34 -4.83 -9.67
CA PHE A 158 -2.21 -3.84 -9.07
C PHE A 158 -2.52 -2.66 -10.01
N GLN A 159 -1.50 -2.08 -10.64
CA GLN A 159 -1.66 -0.93 -11.54
C GLN A 159 -2.42 -1.31 -12.81
N GLU A 160 -2.20 -2.51 -13.34
CA GLU A 160 -2.92 -3.07 -14.50
C GLU A 160 -4.30 -3.62 -14.15
N LYS A 161 -4.76 -3.49 -12.90
CA LYS A 161 -6.06 -4.00 -12.40
C LYS A 161 -6.25 -5.51 -12.64
N ARG A 162 -5.16 -6.27 -12.61
CA ARG A 162 -5.13 -7.73 -12.77
C ARG A 162 -5.33 -8.40 -11.41
N ALA A 163 -6.57 -8.33 -10.91
CA ALA A 163 -6.90 -8.75 -9.55
C ALA A 163 -6.61 -10.24 -9.29
N THR A 164 -7.00 -11.12 -10.21
CA THR A 164 -6.77 -12.57 -10.09
C THR A 164 -5.29 -12.88 -9.92
N GLN A 165 -4.45 -12.39 -10.85
CA GLN A 165 -3.00 -12.62 -10.82
C GLN A 165 -2.34 -11.95 -9.60
N PHE A 166 -2.85 -10.81 -9.14
CA PHE A 166 -2.36 -10.17 -7.92
C PHE A 166 -2.56 -11.06 -6.69
N PHE A 167 -3.75 -11.66 -6.53
CA PHE A 167 -4.05 -12.51 -5.38
C PHE A 167 -3.42 -13.89 -5.50
N GLU A 168 -3.41 -14.51 -6.68
CA GLU A 168 -2.67 -15.77 -6.94
C GLU A 168 -1.20 -15.62 -6.55
N LEU A 169 -0.55 -14.51 -6.93
CA LEU A 169 0.84 -14.25 -6.58
C LEU A 169 1.05 -14.14 -5.07
N ILE A 170 0.09 -13.58 -4.32
CA ILE A 170 0.15 -13.55 -2.85
C ILE A 170 -0.02 -14.95 -2.29
N GLU A 171 -1.00 -15.71 -2.79
CA GLU A 171 -1.32 -17.07 -2.35
C GLU A 171 -0.15 -18.03 -2.53
N ASP A 172 0.51 -17.99 -3.69
CA ASP A 172 1.71 -18.79 -4.00
C ASP A 172 2.85 -18.55 -3.00
N HIS A 173 2.87 -17.36 -2.38
CA HIS A 173 3.92 -16.93 -1.45
C HIS A 173 3.45 -16.95 0.02
N LEU A 174 2.23 -17.41 0.34
CA LEU A 174 1.71 -17.46 1.71
C LEU A 174 2.58 -18.35 2.62
N ASN A 175 3.15 -19.42 2.09
CA ASN A 175 4.01 -20.33 2.84
C ASN A 175 5.33 -19.69 3.30
N LEU A 176 5.70 -18.55 2.72
CA LEU A 176 6.88 -17.76 3.11
C LEU A 176 6.54 -16.73 4.20
N VAL A 177 5.24 -16.54 4.51
CA VAL A 177 4.78 -15.60 5.52
C VAL A 177 4.79 -16.29 6.87
N ASN A 178 5.55 -15.74 7.82
CA ASN A 178 5.51 -16.18 9.22
C ASN A 178 4.07 -16.13 9.75
N HIS A 179 3.55 -17.24 10.29
CA HIS A 179 2.20 -17.37 10.89
C HIS A 179 1.92 -16.47 12.11
N ARG A 180 2.80 -15.51 12.43
CA ARG A 180 2.67 -14.61 13.59
C ARG A 180 2.03 -13.25 13.25
N PHE A 181 1.05 -13.25 12.35
CA PHE A 181 0.16 -12.11 12.12
C PHE A 181 -1.29 -12.55 12.07
#